data_AF-W9V203-F1
#
_entry.id   AF-W9V203-F1
#
_cell.length_a   1.000
_cell.length_b   1.000
_cell.length_c   1.000
_cell.angle_alpha   90.00
_cell.angle_beta   90.00
_cell.angle_gamma   90.00
#
_symmetry.space_group_name_H-M   'P 1'
#
loop_
_entity.id
_entity.type
_entity.pdbx_description
1 polymer ?
#
loop_
_entity_poly.entity_id
_entity_poly.type
_entity_poly.pdbx_seq_one_letter_code
_entity_poly.pdbx_strand_id
1 'polypeptide(L)'
;MTTDPPHRRRALGGAWPDRQRGSATLLIGLLLLIGAGILTFGASRTAVIEQRIANNEIRATEAQQAAQAGLEYAQTWLSANGWSEGDGEPSPPALGMASGHRYAVDLRFDAHPRGICVRARASAVTDPNISAILWECYQQQGLFDPSPDTRMPPPWVLAGCIGPAATGTELFVTATLETAAMSGHSDSESCLARGGLAVSSWRDADGDRILDLDEPGASATFAKTAFGGCPEPHCAWNRVFAMPFETALGLATAAGHVHGDDIPCGAGPAPGIYLKTNDSDIDGLDVTGTCTGIEGVDSRTIGAPEHPVLVIVPSGSGCPGFGPDVSIYGILYYETQSDCATRGWGGARIQGAVIWEGNAGSPATGSQFIASDFGSGSALNRAYQVITRATRIPGTWRNWH
;
A
#
# COMPACT_ATOMS: atom_id res chain seq x y z
N MET A 1 54.40 16.68 86.30
CA MET A 1 53.42 17.63 86.86
C MET A 1 52.17 16.84 87.18
N THR A 2 52.05 16.41 88.43
CA THR A 2 51.23 17.00 89.52
C THR A 2 50.06 16.04 89.79
N THR A 3 50.24 15.03 90.64
CA THR A 3 50.01 15.01 92.12
C THR A 3 48.58 14.59 92.48
N ASP A 4 48.41 13.31 92.85
CA ASP A 4 47.91 12.74 94.14
C ASP A 4 46.85 13.51 94.98
N PRO A 5 46.12 12.90 95.95
CA PRO A 5 45.41 11.61 96.06
C PRO A 5 43.99 11.79 96.73
N PRO A 6 43.58 11.06 97.82
CA PRO A 6 42.78 9.84 97.86
C PRO A 6 41.44 10.01 98.63
N HIS A 7 40.62 8.95 98.79
CA HIS A 7 39.85 8.59 100.02
C HIS A 7 38.95 7.36 99.72
N ARG A 8 39.24 6.18 100.28
CA ARG A 8 38.74 5.57 101.55
C ARG A 8 37.28 5.05 101.56
N ARG A 9 37.19 3.72 101.76
CA ARG A 9 36.18 2.93 102.54
C ARG A 9 34.77 2.87 101.90
N ARG A 10 34.07 1.73 101.82
CA ARG A 10 33.65 0.84 102.91
C ARG A 10 33.07 -0.46 102.31
N ALA A 11 33.37 -1.59 102.93
CA ALA A 11 32.63 -2.84 102.73
C ALA A 11 31.25 -2.74 103.40
N LEU A 12 30.20 -3.16 102.68
CA LEU A 12 28.97 -3.69 103.25
C LEU A 12 28.46 -4.79 102.33
N GLY A 13 28.54 -6.03 102.81
CA GLY A 13 27.85 -7.16 102.23
C GLY A 13 26.35 -6.94 102.35
N GLY A 14 25.67 -6.90 101.20
CA GLY A 14 24.24 -7.09 101.08
C GLY A 14 24.04 -8.41 100.33
N ALA A 15 23.53 -9.42 101.04
CA ALA A 15 22.96 -10.60 100.41
C ALA A 15 21.74 -10.16 99.59
N TRP A 16 21.91 -10.05 98.28
CA TRP A 16 20.79 -9.86 97.37
C TRP A 16 20.05 -11.20 97.26
N PRO A 17 18.73 -11.22 97.43
CA PRO A 17 17.96 -12.42 97.14
C PRO A 17 18.10 -12.74 95.65
N ASP A 18 18.53 -13.95 95.32
CA ASP A 18 18.45 -14.52 93.98
C ASP A 18 16.98 -14.60 93.54
N ARG A 19 16.48 -13.48 93.01
CA ARG A 19 15.17 -13.37 92.36
C ARG A 19 15.39 -13.14 90.87
N GLN A 20 15.20 -14.24 90.13
CA GLN A 20 14.80 -14.30 88.71
C GLN A 20 15.64 -13.50 87.70
N ARG A 21 16.91 -13.87 87.50
CA ARG A 21 17.69 -13.48 86.30
C ARG A 21 17.35 -14.29 85.04
N GLY A 22 16.47 -15.30 85.14
CA GLY A 22 16.06 -16.15 84.01
C GLY A 22 14.91 -15.59 83.15
N SER A 23 14.07 -14.69 83.67
CA SER A 23 12.91 -14.17 82.91
C SER A 23 13.29 -13.03 81.95
N ALA A 24 14.28 -12.21 82.31
CA ALA A 24 14.76 -11.09 81.47
C ALA A 24 15.48 -11.58 80.20
N THR A 25 16.29 -12.64 80.28
CA THR A 25 16.96 -13.23 79.11
C THR A 25 15.97 -13.91 78.17
N LEU A 26 14.91 -14.53 78.70
CA LEU A 26 13.84 -15.15 77.92
C LEU A 26 13.01 -14.10 77.16
N LEU A 27 12.69 -12.97 77.81
CA LEU A 27 11.98 -11.87 77.18
C LEU A 27 12.79 -11.20 76.06
N ILE A 28 14.09 -10.96 76.29
CA ILE A 28 14.99 -10.41 75.26
C ILE A 28 15.15 -11.40 74.11
N GLY A 29 15.35 -12.70 74.41
CA GLY A 29 15.43 -13.74 73.38
C GLY A 29 14.18 -13.82 72.53
N LEU A 30 12.99 -13.71 73.15
CA LEU A 30 11.71 -13.68 72.44
C LEU A 30 11.57 -12.44 71.56
N LEU A 31 11.93 -11.26 72.06
CA LEU A 31 11.89 -10.02 71.26
C LEU A 31 12.83 -10.07 70.06
N LEU A 32 14.04 -10.62 70.24
CA LEU A 32 14.99 -10.81 69.15
C LEU A 32 14.47 -11.82 68.12
N LEU A 33 13.83 -12.91 68.57
CA LEU A 33 13.24 -13.90 67.68
C LEU A 33 12.07 -13.34 66.88
N ILE A 34 11.20 -12.55 67.52
CA ILE A 34 10.10 -11.84 66.84
C ILE A 34 10.67 -10.82 65.84
N GLY A 35 11.67 -10.04 66.23
CA GLY A 35 12.35 -9.08 65.35
C GLY A 35 12.97 -9.74 64.11
N ALA A 36 13.69 -10.85 64.30
CA ALA A 36 14.26 -11.63 63.21
C ALA A 36 13.18 -12.25 62.30
N GLY A 37 12.07 -12.71 62.87
CA GLY A 37 10.93 -13.25 62.13
C GLY A 37 10.28 -12.20 61.20
N ILE A 38 10.07 -10.98 61.70
CA ILE A 38 9.51 -9.88 60.90
C ILE A 38 10.42 -9.51 59.73
N LEU A 39 11.74 -9.41 59.96
CA LEU A 39 12.72 -9.12 58.90
C LEU A 39 12.75 -10.21 57.83
N THR A 40 12.75 -11.48 58.24
CA THR A 40 12.76 -12.63 57.31
C THR A 40 11.48 -12.67 56.47
N PHE A 41 10.32 -12.45 57.09
CA PHE A 41 9.05 -12.38 56.37
C PHE A 41 9.02 -11.22 55.37
N GLY A 42 9.51 -10.05 55.77
CA GLY A 42 9.65 -8.88 54.90
C GLY A 42 10.49 -9.18 53.66
N ALA A 43 11.66 -9.80 53.84
CA ALA A 43 12.54 -10.18 52.73
C ALA A 43 11.88 -11.19 51.77
N SER A 44 11.16 -12.19 52.30
CA SER A 44 10.49 -13.20 51.47
C SER A 44 9.40 -12.60 50.57
N ARG A 45 8.64 -11.61 51.08
CA ARG A 45 7.61 -10.91 50.31
C ARG A 45 8.23 -10.05 49.21
N THR A 46 9.31 -9.33 49.49
CA THR A 46 10.03 -8.52 48.51
C THR A 46 10.53 -9.38 47.35
N ALA A 47 11.18 -10.52 47.64
CA ALA A 47 11.69 -11.42 46.62
C ALA A 47 10.58 -11.95 45.68
N VAL A 48 9.42 -12.31 46.22
CA VAL A 48 8.27 -12.77 45.40
C VAL A 48 7.71 -11.66 44.52
N ILE A 49 7.66 -10.42 45.03
CA ILE A 49 7.21 -9.26 44.25
C ILE A 49 8.20 -8.95 43.13
N GLU A 50 9.50 -8.93 43.42
CA GLU A 50 10.55 -8.71 42.40
C GLU A 50 10.51 -9.77 41.31
N GLN A 51 10.31 -11.05 41.66
CA GLN A 51 10.18 -12.12 40.69
C GLN A 51 8.94 -11.95 39.79
N ARG A 52 7.81 -11.49 40.35
CA ARG A 52 6.60 -11.20 39.57
C ARG A 52 6.80 -10.02 38.63
N ILE A 53 7.44 -8.96 39.10
CA ILE A 53 7.76 -7.78 38.27
C ILE A 53 8.67 -8.20 37.11
N ALA A 54 9.75 -8.94 37.39
CA ALA A 54 10.68 -9.41 36.37
C ALA A 54 9.99 -10.32 35.33
N ASN A 55 9.12 -11.24 35.77
CA ASN A 55 8.38 -12.11 34.84
C ASN A 55 7.39 -11.30 33.97
N ASN A 56 6.67 -10.36 34.58
CA ASN A 56 5.77 -9.48 33.84
C ASN A 56 6.51 -8.61 32.84
N GLU A 57 7.69 -8.09 33.20
CA GLU A 57 8.55 -7.31 32.31
C GLU A 57 9.06 -8.13 31.12
N ILE A 58 9.51 -9.38 31.36
CA ILE A 58 9.90 -10.31 30.30
C ILE A 58 8.72 -10.54 29.34
N ARG A 59 7.55 -10.89 29.87
CA ARG A 59 6.37 -11.18 29.05
C ARG A 59 5.85 -9.98 28.28
N ALA A 60 5.93 -8.78 28.86
CA ALA A 60 5.61 -7.54 28.19
C ALA A 60 6.59 -7.27 27.04
N THR A 61 7.89 -7.43 27.28
CA THR A 61 8.94 -7.28 26.27
C THR A 61 8.76 -8.28 25.12
N GLU A 62 8.48 -9.54 25.45
CA GLU A 62 8.24 -10.60 24.47
C GLU A 62 6.98 -10.33 23.63
N ALA A 63 5.89 -9.87 24.25
CA ALA A 63 4.69 -9.46 23.53
C ALA A 63 4.99 -8.32 22.55
N GLN A 64 5.79 -7.33 22.96
CA GLN A 64 6.19 -6.22 22.09
C GLN A 64 7.06 -6.68 20.92
N GLN A 65 8.01 -7.58 21.16
CA GLN A 65 8.84 -8.18 20.10
C GLN A 65 7.97 -8.96 19.11
N ALA A 66 7.00 -9.73 19.60
CA ALA A 66 6.06 -10.45 18.74
C ALA A 66 5.18 -9.51 17.90
N ALA A 67 4.71 -8.41 18.49
CA ALA A 67 3.95 -7.39 17.75
C ALA A 67 4.83 -6.70 16.69
N GLN A 68 6.10 -6.44 16.98
CA GLN A 68 7.05 -5.84 16.03
C GLN A 68 7.32 -6.78 14.85
N ALA A 69 7.52 -8.08 15.11
CA ALA A 69 7.65 -9.09 14.06
C ALA A 69 6.36 -9.18 13.20
N GLY A 70 5.19 -8.96 13.80
CA GLY A 70 3.93 -8.80 13.08
C GLY A 70 3.93 -7.65 12.08
N LEU A 71 4.48 -6.50 12.46
CA LEU A 71 4.62 -5.34 11.58
C LEU A 71 5.65 -5.58 10.47
N GLU A 72 6.78 -6.24 10.77
CA GLU A 72 7.77 -6.64 9.76
C GLU A 72 7.20 -7.63 8.74
N TYR A 73 6.38 -8.58 9.21
CA TYR A 73 5.60 -9.46 8.33
C TYR A 73 4.66 -8.63 7.45
N ALA A 74 3.90 -7.70 8.03
CA ALA A 74 2.98 -6.85 7.29
C ALA A 74 3.70 -6.01 6.21
N GLN A 75 4.87 -5.45 6.53
CA GLN A 75 5.68 -4.72 5.55
C GLN A 75 6.10 -5.61 4.38
N THR A 76 6.57 -6.81 4.69
CA THR A 76 7.01 -7.78 3.67
C THR A 76 5.83 -8.19 2.80
N TRP A 77 4.69 -8.48 3.40
CA TRP A 77 3.47 -8.82 2.68
C TRP A 77 2.98 -7.66 1.79
N LEU A 78 2.95 -6.43 2.32
CA LEU A 78 2.58 -5.21 1.59
C LEU A 78 3.56 -4.86 0.46
N SER A 79 4.79 -5.36 0.49
CA SER A 79 5.75 -5.15 -0.58
C SER A 79 5.49 -5.99 -1.83
N ALA A 80 4.66 -7.03 -1.70
CA ALA A 80 4.31 -7.95 -2.78
C ALA A 80 2.81 -7.97 -3.11
N ASN A 81 1.95 -7.44 -2.24
CA ASN A 81 0.49 -7.50 -2.38
C ASN A 81 -0.14 -6.11 -2.24
N GLY A 82 -1.13 -5.81 -3.08
CA GLY A 82 -2.07 -4.72 -2.82
C GLY A 82 -3.05 -5.11 -1.71
N TRP A 83 -3.49 -4.12 -0.92
CA TRP A 83 -4.59 -4.29 0.02
C TRP A 83 -5.57 -3.12 -0.10
N SER A 84 -6.82 -3.43 -0.38
CA SER A 84 -7.94 -2.51 -0.44
C SER A 84 -8.85 -2.69 0.77
N GLU A 85 -9.62 -1.66 1.09
CA GLU A 85 -10.58 -1.73 2.17
C GLU A 85 -11.64 -2.81 1.86
N GLY A 86 -11.85 -3.74 2.79
CA GLY A 86 -12.70 -4.91 2.59
C GLY A 86 -11.94 -6.20 2.27
N ASP A 87 -10.67 -6.13 1.87
CA ASP A 87 -9.82 -7.31 1.71
C ASP A 87 -9.54 -7.96 3.07
N GLY A 88 -9.53 -9.29 3.08
CA GLY A 88 -9.18 -10.06 4.28
C GLY A 88 -7.74 -9.79 4.73
N GLU A 89 -7.54 -9.58 6.03
CA GLU A 89 -6.20 -9.29 6.55
C GLU A 89 -5.30 -10.54 6.53
N PRO A 90 -4.02 -10.40 6.18
CA PRO A 90 -3.09 -11.51 6.19
C PRO A 90 -2.81 -11.98 7.63
N SER A 91 -2.72 -13.29 7.83
CA SER A 91 -2.50 -13.90 9.15
C SER A 91 -1.03 -14.34 9.32
N PRO A 92 -0.24 -13.68 10.19
CA PRO A 92 1.13 -14.10 10.48
C PRO A 92 1.16 -15.41 11.29
N PRO A 93 2.21 -16.23 11.13
CA PRO A 93 2.39 -17.42 11.97
C PRO A 93 2.66 -17.03 13.44
N ALA A 94 2.17 -17.85 14.37
CA ALA A 94 2.43 -17.66 15.79
C ALA A 94 3.93 -17.82 16.12
N LEU A 95 4.44 -16.94 16.98
CA LEU A 95 5.87 -16.83 17.30
C LEU A 95 6.18 -17.51 18.63
N GLY A 96 7.25 -18.29 18.68
CA GLY A 96 7.79 -18.88 19.91
C GLY A 96 8.97 -18.07 20.43
N MET A 97 8.97 -17.77 21.72
CA MET A 97 10.01 -16.97 22.38
C MET A 97 10.96 -17.85 23.21
N ALA A 98 12.13 -17.32 23.56
CA ALA A 98 13.15 -18.04 24.31
C ALA A 98 12.67 -18.49 25.71
N SER A 99 11.71 -17.79 26.31
CA SER A 99 11.04 -18.19 27.56
C SER A 99 10.17 -19.44 27.43
N GLY A 100 9.89 -19.90 26.21
CA GLY A 100 8.93 -20.96 25.91
C GLY A 100 7.49 -20.49 25.74
N HIS A 101 7.22 -19.19 25.91
CA HIS A 101 5.92 -18.60 25.60
C HIS A 101 5.68 -18.51 24.09
N ARG A 102 4.41 -18.63 23.68
CA ARG A 102 3.97 -18.47 22.30
C ARG A 102 3.01 -17.30 22.18
N TYR A 103 3.16 -16.51 21.14
CA TYR A 103 2.34 -15.34 20.87
C TYR A 103 1.64 -15.48 19.51
N ALA A 104 0.33 -15.27 19.50
CA ALA A 104 -0.45 -15.10 18.29
C ALA A 104 -0.45 -13.62 17.90
N VAL A 105 -0.39 -13.32 16.61
CA VAL A 105 -0.39 -11.95 16.09
C VAL A 105 -1.62 -11.76 15.21
N ASP A 106 -2.45 -10.78 15.55
CA ASP A 106 -3.55 -10.29 14.72
C ASP A 106 -3.13 -8.99 14.05
N LEU A 107 -3.40 -8.86 12.75
CA LEU A 107 -3.12 -7.64 12.00
C LEU A 107 -4.44 -7.00 11.56
N ARG A 108 -4.52 -5.67 11.70
CA ARG A 108 -5.61 -4.85 11.17
C ARG A 108 -5.06 -3.77 10.27
N PHE A 109 -5.60 -3.68 9.07
CA PHE A 109 -5.16 -2.76 8.04
C PHE A 109 -6.22 -1.67 7.90
N ASP A 110 -5.77 -0.43 7.84
CA ASP A 110 -6.61 0.76 7.71
C ASP A 110 -6.06 1.61 6.55
N ALA A 111 -6.92 1.96 5.59
CA ALA A 111 -6.54 2.85 4.50
C ALA A 111 -6.35 4.28 5.02
N HIS A 112 -5.27 4.95 4.60
CA HIS A 112 -4.97 6.32 4.99
C HIS A 112 -4.57 7.14 3.75
N PRO A 113 -4.84 8.47 3.69
CA PRO A 113 -4.45 9.30 2.55
C PRO A 113 -2.98 9.25 2.13
N ARG A 114 -2.07 8.79 3.01
CA ARG A 114 -0.63 8.73 2.75
C ARG A 114 -0.09 7.29 2.64
N GLY A 115 -0.96 6.27 2.71
CA GLY A 115 -0.54 4.87 2.73
C GLY A 115 -1.53 3.94 3.45
N ILE A 116 -1.03 2.83 3.95
CA ILE A 116 -1.80 1.84 4.72
C ILE A 116 -1.24 1.80 6.13
N CYS A 117 -2.09 1.98 7.13
CA CYS A 117 -1.72 1.83 8.52
C CYS A 117 -2.06 0.42 8.98
N VAL A 118 -1.09 -0.25 9.60
CA VAL A 118 -1.25 -1.60 10.12
C VAL A 118 -1.12 -1.57 11.62
N ARG A 119 -2.10 -2.13 12.31
CA ARG A 119 -2.08 -2.38 13.75
C ARG A 119 -1.81 -3.85 13.99
N ALA A 120 -0.70 -4.16 14.66
CA ALA A 120 -0.34 -5.50 15.08
C ALA A 120 -0.63 -5.69 16.56
N ARG A 121 -1.50 -6.64 16.90
CA ARG A 121 -1.76 -7.07 18.27
C ARG A 121 -1.15 -8.44 18.50
N ALA A 122 -0.15 -8.52 19.36
CA ALA A 122 0.39 -9.79 19.83
C ALA A 122 -0.24 -10.15 21.18
N SER A 123 -0.74 -11.38 21.33
CA SER A 123 -1.29 -11.90 22.59
C SER A 123 -0.69 -13.27 22.91
N ALA A 124 -0.39 -13.51 24.19
CA ALA A 124 0.12 -14.82 24.60
C ALA A 124 -0.98 -15.87 24.45
N VAL A 125 -0.66 -17.00 23.80
CA VAL A 125 -1.62 -18.07 23.49
C VAL A 125 -2.24 -18.68 24.74
N THR A 126 -1.46 -18.79 25.82
CA THR A 126 -1.89 -19.37 27.09
C THR A 126 -2.58 -18.37 28.01
N ASP A 127 -2.34 -17.07 27.83
CA ASP A 127 -2.92 -15.99 28.65
C ASP A 127 -3.11 -14.72 27.81
N PRO A 128 -4.27 -14.57 27.13
CA PRO A 128 -4.51 -13.47 26.21
C PRO A 128 -4.52 -12.08 26.86
N ASN A 129 -4.56 -11.98 28.20
CA ASN A 129 -4.46 -10.71 28.91
C ASN A 129 -3.07 -10.09 28.76
N ILE A 130 -2.06 -10.92 28.48
CA ILE A 130 -0.72 -10.49 28.16
C ILE A 130 -0.69 -10.18 26.66
N SER A 131 -0.79 -8.90 26.34
CA SER A 131 -0.77 -8.45 24.95
C SER A 131 0.00 -7.16 24.79
N ALA A 132 0.50 -6.95 23.58
CA ALA A 132 1.06 -5.70 23.13
C ALA A 132 0.40 -5.31 21.81
N ILE A 133 0.13 -4.02 21.64
CA ILE A 133 -0.40 -3.46 20.40
C ILE A 133 0.61 -2.45 19.89
N LEU A 134 1.02 -2.63 18.65
CA LEU A 134 1.84 -1.67 17.91
C LEU A 134 1.10 -1.28 16.64
N TRP A 135 1.41 -0.11 16.09
CA TRP A 135 0.88 0.30 14.80
C TRP A 135 1.92 1.11 14.03
N GLU A 136 1.96 0.92 12.72
CA GLU A 136 2.86 1.60 11.79
C GLU A 136 2.16 1.83 10.46
N CYS A 137 2.47 2.93 9.77
CA CYS A 137 1.95 3.18 8.43
C CYS A 137 3.02 2.96 7.37
N TYR A 138 2.59 2.46 6.22
CA TYR A 138 3.42 2.10 5.09
C TYR A 138 2.94 2.81 3.83
N GLN A 139 3.88 3.34 3.07
CA GLN A 139 3.63 3.86 1.74
C GLN A 139 4.06 2.79 0.72
N GLN A 140 3.16 2.46 -0.20
CA GLN A 140 3.44 1.50 -1.27
C GLN A 140 3.92 2.23 -2.52
N GLN A 141 5.11 1.84 -2.98
CA GLN A 141 5.72 2.27 -4.23
C GLN A 141 5.38 1.26 -5.33
N GLY A 142 5.20 1.74 -6.55
CA GLY A 142 4.67 0.93 -7.63
C GLY A 142 4.90 1.57 -8.99
N LEU A 143 3.91 1.46 -9.85
CA LEU A 143 3.88 2.04 -11.20
C LEU A 143 3.94 3.58 -11.18
N PHE A 144 3.22 4.20 -10.25
CA PHE A 144 3.08 5.64 -10.08
C PHE A 144 3.82 6.15 -8.84
N ASP A 145 4.14 7.44 -8.84
CA ASP A 145 4.68 8.10 -7.65
C ASP A 145 3.67 7.99 -6.50
N PRO A 146 4.08 7.53 -5.31
CA PRO A 146 3.16 7.24 -4.23
C PRO A 146 2.65 8.49 -3.49
N SER A 147 3.00 9.70 -3.95
CA SER A 147 2.50 10.97 -3.44
C SER A 147 0.97 11.01 -3.47
N PRO A 148 0.32 11.57 -2.43
CA PRO A 148 -1.14 11.75 -2.40
C PRO A 148 -1.65 12.71 -3.49
N ASP A 149 -0.76 13.41 -4.19
CA ASP A 149 -1.08 14.34 -5.28
C ASP A 149 -1.04 13.67 -6.67
N THR A 150 -0.43 12.48 -6.77
CA THR A 150 -0.42 11.71 -8.02
C THR A 150 -1.83 11.22 -8.34
N ARG A 151 -2.30 11.47 -9.57
CA ARG A 151 -3.61 11.05 -10.10
C ARG A 151 -3.41 10.25 -11.39
N MET A 152 -4.50 9.64 -11.88
CA MET A 152 -4.53 9.08 -13.22
C MET A 152 -4.10 10.12 -14.27
N PRO A 153 -3.33 9.72 -15.29
CA PRO A 153 -3.05 10.60 -16.42
C PRO A 153 -4.34 10.98 -17.16
N PRO A 154 -4.34 12.10 -17.91
CA PRO A 154 -5.47 12.44 -18.76
C PRO A 154 -5.66 11.37 -19.85
N PRO A 155 -6.87 11.23 -20.42
CA PRO A 155 -7.17 10.20 -21.40
C PRO A 155 -6.20 10.12 -22.57
N TRP A 156 -5.69 11.27 -23.04
CA TRP A 156 -4.64 11.30 -24.07
C TRP A 156 -3.34 11.87 -23.50
N VAL A 157 -2.25 11.10 -23.57
CA VAL A 157 -0.90 11.57 -23.28
C VAL A 157 0.00 11.25 -24.45
N LEU A 158 0.70 12.23 -25.01
CA LEU A 158 1.60 11.99 -26.14
C LEU A 158 2.91 12.72 -25.95
N ALA A 159 4.02 12.15 -26.37
CA ALA A 159 5.27 12.91 -26.53
C ALA A 159 5.19 13.84 -27.77
N GLY A 160 4.44 13.44 -28.80
CA GLY A 160 4.23 14.19 -30.04
C GLY A 160 2.84 14.84 -30.12
N CYS A 161 2.29 14.84 -31.34
CA CYS A 161 0.98 15.39 -31.69
C CYS A 161 0.01 14.29 -32.15
N ILE A 162 -1.29 14.56 -32.03
CA ILE A 162 -2.35 13.67 -32.51
C ILE A 162 -3.09 14.28 -33.69
N GLY A 163 -3.44 13.44 -34.67
CA GLY A 163 -4.33 13.84 -35.76
C GLY A 163 -5.74 14.20 -35.26
N PRO A 164 -6.50 15.04 -35.99
CA PRO A 164 -7.85 15.43 -35.60
C PRO A 164 -8.76 14.19 -35.53
N ALA A 165 -9.50 14.02 -34.44
CA ALA A 165 -10.38 12.88 -34.26
C ALA A 165 -11.47 12.79 -35.35
N ALA A 166 -11.80 11.57 -35.77
CA ALA A 166 -12.90 11.32 -36.69
C ALA A 166 -14.26 11.66 -36.06
N THR A 167 -15.25 11.98 -36.89
CA THR A 167 -16.63 12.17 -36.42
C THR A 167 -17.15 10.91 -35.74
N GLY A 168 -17.85 11.09 -34.63
CA GLY A 168 -18.38 9.98 -33.81
C GLY A 168 -17.38 9.44 -32.78
N THR A 169 -16.22 10.10 -32.60
CA THR A 169 -15.33 9.86 -31.47
C THR A 169 -15.86 10.59 -30.25
N GLU A 170 -15.86 9.94 -29.10
CA GLU A 170 -16.36 10.51 -27.85
C GLU A 170 -15.30 10.49 -26.76
N LEU A 171 -15.29 11.54 -25.95
CA LEU A 171 -14.46 11.67 -24.76
C LEU A 171 -15.34 12.11 -23.58
N PHE A 172 -15.31 11.31 -22.53
CA PHE A 172 -15.99 11.56 -21.27
C PHE A 172 -14.96 11.97 -20.23
N VAL A 173 -15.09 13.17 -19.66
CA VAL A 173 -14.19 13.71 -18.62
C VAL A 173 -14.88 13.77 -17.27
N THR A 174 -14.20 13.38 -16.20
CA THR A 174 -14.76 13.52 -14.84
C THR A 174 -14.58 14.94 -14.31
N ALA A 175 -15.36 15.31 -13.30
CA ALA A 175 -15.19 16.59 -12.61
C ALA A 175 -13.83 16.71 -11.87
N THR A 176 -13.17 15.58 -11.58
CA THR A 176 -11.87 15.53 -10.91
C THR A 176 -10.70 15.66 -11.89
N LEU A 177 -10.92 15.45 -13.19
CA LEU A 177 -9.90 15.55 -14.23
C LEU A 177 -10.02 16.86 -15.00
N GLU A 178 -9.15 17.80 -14.66
CA GLU A 178 -9.10 19.13 -15.30
C GLU A 178 -8.51 19.12 -16.71
N THR A 179 -7.85 18.03 -17.12
CA THR A 179 -7.13 17.91 -18.39
C THR A 179 -7.63 16.69 -19.17
N ALA A 180 -7.98 16.90 -20.44
CA ALA A 180 -8.40 15.85 -21.37
C ALA A 180 -7.23 15.29 -22.18
N ALA A 181 -6.28 16.15 -22.55
CA ALA A 181 -5.14 15.77 -23.36
C ALA A 181 -3.87 16.50 -22.94
N MET A 182 -2.74 15.82 -23.02
CA MET A 182 -1.45 16.34 -22.63
C MET A 182 -0.38 15.97 -23.69
N SER A 183 0.42 16.95 -24.13
CA SER A 183 1.46 16.74 -25.14
C SER A 183 2.86 17.19 -24.69
N GLY A 184 3.88 16.41 -25.02
CA GLY A 184 5.28 16.78 -24.87
C GLY A 184 5.71 17.84 -25.88
N HIS A 185 5.01 17.95 -27.02
CA HIS A 185 5.35 18.89 -28.08
C HIS A 185 4.67 20.26 -27.91
N SER A 186 3.34 20.31 -27.86
CA SER A 186 2.57 21.56 -27.76
C SER A 186 1.10 21.31 -27.37
N ASP A 187 0.50 22.23 -26.63
CA ASP A 187 -0.94 22.25 -26.31
C ASP A 187 -1.81 22.96 -27.39
N SER A 188 -1.19 23.39 -28.49
CA SER A 188 -1.84 24.07 -29.59
C SER A 188 -2.90 23.21 -30.29
N GLU A 189 -3.88 23.85 -30.93
CA GLU A 189 -4.90 23.15 -31.72
C GLU A 189 -4.32 22.38 -32.92
N SER A 190 -3.16 22.79 -33.43
CA SER A 190 -2.45 22.05 -34.48
C SER A 190 -1.85 20.73 -33.98
N CYS A 191 -1.55 20.62 -32.69
CA CYS A 191 -0.90 19.44 -32.12
C CYS A 191 -1.89 18.52 -31.40
N LEU A 192 -2.82 19.11 -30.66
CA LEU A 192 -3.90 18.43 -29.96
C LEU A 192 -5.23 18.86 -30.60
N ALA A 193 -5.44 18.43 -31.83
CA ALA A 193 -6.59 18.81 -32.61
C ALA A 193 -7.85 18.09 -32.12
N ARG A 194 -8.89 18.85 -31.76
CA ARG A 194 -10.17 18.26 -31.34
C ARG A 194 -10.84 17.52 -32.50
N GLY A 195 -10.84 18.10 -33.69
CA GLY A 195 -11.53 17.53 -34.86
C GLY A 195 -13.02 17.28 -34.58
N GLY A 196 -13.51 16.09 -34.91
CA GLY A 196 -14.88 15.62 -34.69
C GLY A 196 -15.16 15.08 -33.28
N LEU A 197 -14.26 15.26 -32.31
CA LEU A 197 -14.40 14.75 -30.95
C LEU A 197 -15.57 15.43 -30.19
N ALA A 198 -16.54 14.63 -29.79
CA ALA A 198 -17.54 15.03 -28.80
C ALA A 198 -16.93 14.92 -27.40
N VAL A 199 -17.00 15.98 -26.60
CA VAL A 199 -16.49 15.98 -25.22
C VAL A 199 -17.64 16.27 -24.28
N SER A 200 -17.87 15.35 -23.35
CA SER A 200 -18.96 15.40 -22.37
C SER A 200 -18.42 15.14 -20.97
N SER A 201 -19.07 15.67 -19.94
CA SER A 201 -18.75 15.30 -18.57
C SER A 201 -19.28 13.90 -18.26
N TRP A 202 -18.60 13.13 -17.42
CA TRP A 202 -19.11 11.90 -16.83
C TRP A 202 -19.14 12.03 -15.31
N ARG A 203 -20.24 11.55 -14.72
CA ARG A 203 -20.41 11.43 -13.28
C ARG A 203 -20.82 10.00 -12.98
N ASP A 204 -19.85 9.24 -12.51
CA ASP A 204 -20.02 7.94 -11.88
C ASP A 204 -20.94 8.08 -10.65
N ALA A 205 -22.22 7.77 -10.83
CA ALA A 205 -23.29 8.13 -9.90
C ALA A 205 -23.45 7.10 -8.79
N ASP A 206 -23.16 5.83 -9.07
CA ASP A 206 -23.21 4.72 -8.14
C ASP A 206 -21.82 4.27 -7.65
N GLY A 207 -20.75 4.75 -8.27
CA GLY A 207 -19.38 4.51 -7.84
C GLY A 207 -18.83 3.16 -8.32
N ASP A 208 -19.45 2.54 -9.32
CA ASP A 208 -19.03 1.25 -9.89
C ASP A 208 -17.95 1.40 -10.98
N ARG A 209 -17.64 2.65 -11.35
CA ARG A 209 -16.69 3.01 -12.41
C ARG A 209 -17.06 2.40 -13.76
N ILE A 210 -18.34 2.32 -14.09
CA ILE A 210 -18.84 1.92 -15.39
C ILE A 210 -19.57 3.13 -15.97
N LEU A 211 -19.49 3.34 -17.29
CA LEU A 211 -20.23 4.43 -17.92
C LEU A 211 -21.61 3.92 -18.28
N ASP A 212 -22.60 4.28 -17.49
CA ASP A 212 -23.99 3.89 -17.71
C ASP A 212 -24.73 4.84 -18.65
N LEU A 213 -25.90 4.41 -19.14
CA LEU A 213 -26.66 5.15 -20.16
C LEU A 213 -27.14 6.52 -19.68
N ASP A 214 -27.32 6.73 -18.37
CA ASP A 214 -27.84 7.97 -17.78
C ASP A 214 -26.78 8.86 -17.11
N GLU A 215 -25.51 8.45 -17.16
CA GLU A 215 -24.39 9.16 -16.56
C GLU A 215 -23.65 10.16 -17.48
N PRO A 216 -23.72 10.06 -18.82
CA PRO A 216 -23.27 11.12 -19.71
C PRO A 216 -23.93 12.45 -19.36
N GLY A 217 -23.10 13.40 -18.98
CA GLY A 217 -23.53 14.75 -18.67
C GLY A 217 -23.48 15.69 -19.88
N ALA A 218 -23.49 16.99 -19.59
CA ALA A 218 -23.46 18.03 -20.62
C ALA A 218 -22.11 18.08 -21.36
N SER A 219 -22.09 18.82 -22.47
CA SER A 219 -20.84 19.10 -23.19
C SER A 219 -19.81 19.74 -22.25
N ALA A 220 -18.58 19.25 -22.30
CA ALA A 220 -17.45 19.72 -21.52
C ALA A 220 -16.34 20.30 -22.43
N THR A 221 -15.39 20.98 -21.79
CA THR A 221 -14.24 21.59 -22.47
C THR A 221 -13.19 20.53 -22.78
N PHE A 222 -12.64 20.57 -24.00
CA PHE A 222 -11.43 19.81 -24.34
C PHE A 222 -10.19 20.51 -23.79
N ALA A 223 -9.93 20.33 -22.49
CA ALA A 223 -8.82 20.97 -21.80
C ALA A 223 -7.49 20.33 -22.17
N LYS A 224 -6.50 21.15 -22.55
CA LYS A 224 -5.21 20.72 -23.08
C LYS A 224 -4.08 21.28 -22.24
N THR A 225 -2.98 20.54 -22.15
CA THR A 225 -1.77 21.01 -21.48
C THR A 225 -0.51 20.48 -22.16
N ALA A 226 0.62 21.15 -21.94
CA ALA A 226 1.92 20.72 -22.40
C ALA A 226 2.84 20.39 -21.22
N PHE A 227 3.71 19.39 -21.37
CA PHE A 227 4.65 18.97 -20.32
C PHE A 227 6.13 19.17 -20.64
N GLY A 228 6.44 20.01 -21.63
CA GLY A 228 7.75 20.68 -21.70
C GLY A 228 8.84 19.99 -22.52
N GLY A 229 8.51 19.38 -23.66
CA GLY A 229 9.47 18.77 -24.56
C GLY A 229 9.82 17.33 -24.20
N CYS A 230 10.18 16.52 -25.20
CA CYS A 230 10.57 15.12 -25.04
C CYS A 230 11.93 14.81 -25.67
N PRO A 231 13.04 15.19 -25.01
CA PRO A 231 14.38 14.98 -25.54
C PRO A 231 14.91 13.55 -25.30
N GLU A 232 14.41 12.86 -24.28
CA GLU A 232 14.88 11.53 -23.88
C GLU A 232 13.96 10.42 -24.40
N PRO A 233 14.46 9.18 -24.55
CA PRO A 233 13.62 8.01 -24.79
C PRO A 233 12.58 7.82 -23.68
N HIS A 234 11.44 7.20 -24.02
CA HIS A 234 10.36 6.91 -23.06
C HIS A 234 9.90 8.17 -22.30
N CYS A 235 9.82 9.30 -22.99
CA CYS A 235 9.49 10.58 -22.37
C CYS A 235 8.07 10.60 -21.81
N ALA A 236 7.09 10.13 -22.58
CA ALA A 236 5.70 10.11 -22.13
C ALA A 236 5.52 9.12 -20.96
N TRP A 237 6.22 7.98 -21.01
CA TRP A 237 6.35 7.04 -19.91
C TRP A 237 6.89 7.70 -18.65
N ASN A 238 8.08 8.32 -18.74
CA ASN A 238 8.75 8.96 -17.60
C ASN A 238 7.98 10.17 -17.05
N ARG A 239 7.06 10.73 -17.84
CA ARG A 239 6.16 11.78 -17.39
C ARG A 239 5.04 11.25 -16.50
N VAL A 240 4.49 10.08 -16.82
CA VAL A 240 3.31 9.51 -16.17
C VAL A 240 3.69 8.55 -15.04
N PHE A 241 4.73 7.74 -15.25
CA PHE A 241 5.09 6.65 -14.36
C PHE A 241 6.37 6.97 -13.59
N ALA A 242 6.42 6.52 -12.33
CA ALA A 242 7.62 6.58 -11.51
C ALA A 242 8.48 5.32 -11.65
N MET A 243 7.93 4.25 -12.23
CA MET A 243 8.63 3.00 -12.52
C MET A 243 9.46 3.13 -13.81
N PRO A 244 10.73 2.67 -13.85
CA PRO A 244 11.49 2.58 -15.10
C PRO A 244 10.84 1.62 -16.10
N PHE A 245 10.82 1.97 -17.39
CA PHE A 245 10.18 1.18 -18.45
C PHE A 245 10.67 -0.29 -18.47
N GLU A 246 11.97 -0.52 -18.44
CA GLU A 246 12.57 -1.86 -18.43
C GLU A 246 12.13 -2.71 -17.23
N THR A 247 11.90 -2.06 -16.07
CA THR A 247 11.37 -2.76 -14.89
C THR A 247 9.95 -3.25 -15.13
N ALA A 248 9.09 -2.45 -15.78
CA ALA A 248 7.74 -2.85 -16.12
C ALA A 248 7.72 -4.03 -17.11
N LEU A 249 8.58 -4.00 -18.13
CA LEU A 249 8.76 -5.13 -19.06
C LEU A 249 9.21 -6.40 -18.33
N GLY A 250 10.19 -6.27 -17.43
CA GLY A 250 10.69 -7.38 -16.61
C GLY A 250 9.62 -7.99 -15.71
N LEU A 251 8.79 -7.16 -15.06
CA LEU A 251 7.69 -7.62 -14.21
C LEU A 251 6.62 -8.37 -15.00
N ALA A 252 6.18 -7.84 -16.14
CA ALA A 252 5.21 -8.51 -17.00
C ALA A 252 5.73 -9.83 -17.55
N THR A 253 7.00 -9.86 -17.99
CA THR A 253 7.65 -11.08 -18.49
C THR A 253 7.79 -12.14 -17.39
N ALA A 254 8.21 -11.74 -16.19
CA ALA A 254 8.35 -12.66 -15.05
C ALA A 254 7.00 -13.25 -14.59
N ALA A 255 5.90 -12.51 -14.76
CA ALA A 255 4.55 -12.97 -14.50
C ALA A 255 3.95 -13.81 -15.64
N GLY A 256 4.60 -13.87 -16.80
CA GLY A 256 4.09 -14.57 -17.98
C GLY A 256 2.97 -13.80 -18.70
N HIS A 257 2.83 -12.50 -18.45
CA HIS A 257 1.83 -11.64 -19.09
C HIS A 257 2.31 -11.11 -20.45
N VAL A 258 2.76 -12.03 -21.31
CA VAL A 258 3.29 -11.74 -22.64
C VAL A 258 2.33 -12.32 -23.66
N HIS A 259 1.64 -11.45 -24.37
CA HIS A 259 0.53 -11.76 -25.25
C HIS A 259 0.88 -11.41 -26.70
N GLY A 260 0.52 -12.30 -27.62
CA GLY A 260 0.55 -12.05 -29.06
C GLY A 260 -0.85 -11.64 -29.49
N ASP A 261 -1.57 -12.58 -30.10
CA ASP A 261 -2.96 -12.39 -30.50
C ASP A 261 -3.91 -12.61 -29.32
N ASP A 262 -3.59 -13.51 -28.38
CA ASP A 262 -4.51 -13.85 -27.29
C ASP A 262 -4.26 -13.00 -26.03
N ILE A 263 -5.15 -12.05 -25.73
CA ILE A 263 -5.15 -11.27 -24.47
C ILE A 263 -6.29 -11.77 -23.57
N PRO A 264 -6.07 -12.06 -22.27
CA PRO A 264 -7.13 -12.51 -21.39
C PRO A 264 -8.16 -11.38 -21.15
N CYS A 265 -9.44 -11.75 -21.09
CA CYS A 265 -10.48 -10.88 -20.60
C CYS A 265 -10.30 -10.62 -19.10
N GLY A 266 -10.87 -9.52 -18.61
CA GLY A 266 -10.83 -9.15 -17.20
C GLY A 266 -9.43 -8.77 -16.75
N ALA A 267 -9.27 -8.66 -15.44
CA ALA A 267 -7.96 -8.49 -14.81
C ALA A 267 -7.39 -9.86 -14.43
N GLY A 268 -6.25 -10.21 -15.01
CA GLY A 268 -5.45 -11.36 -14.58
C GLY A 268 -4.81 -11.14 -13.20
N PRO A 269 -4.02 -12.10 -12.70
CA PRO A 269 -3.33 -11.96 -11.44
C PRO A 269 -2.34 -10.79 -11.47
N ALA A 270 -1.94 -10.29 -10.30
CA ALA A 270 -0.90 -9.28 -10.19
C ALA A 270 0.43 -9.77 -10.81
N PRO A 271 1.22 -8.89 -11.45
CA PRO A 271 0.97 -7.46 -11.64
C PRO A 271 0.03 -7.20 -12.83
N GLY A 272 -0.78 -6.14 -12.75
CA GLY A 272 -1.63 -5.70 -13.86
C GLY A 272 -0.86 -5.01 -15.00
N ILE A 273 0.24 -5.63 -15.48
CA ILE A 273 1.06 -5.16 -16.61
C ILE A 273 1.12 -6.26 -17.66
N TYR A 274 0.63 -5.97 -18.87
CA TYR A 274 0.58 -6.88 -20.01
C TYR A 274 1.49 -6.38 -21.13
N LEU A 275 2.14 -7.29 -21.85
CA LEU A 275 2.90 -6.97 -23.06
C LEU A 275 2.18 -7.49 -24.30
N LYS A 276 1.96 -6.66 -25.31
CA LYS A 276 1.46 -7.03 -26.64
C LYS A 276 2.63 -7.06 -27.63
N THR A 277 3.01 -8.24 -28.09
CA THR A 277 4.36 -8.52 -28.66
C THR A 277 4.41 -8.76 -30.17
N ASN A 278 3.28 -8.64 -30.87
CA ASN A 278 3.20 -8.72 -32.33
C ASN A 278 2.37 -7.54 -32.88
N ASP A 279 2.41 -7.38 -34.21
CA ASP A 279 1.86 -6.21 -34.92
C ASP A 279 0.46 -6.41 -35.49
N SER A 280 -0.19 -7.52 -35.12
CA SER A 280 -1.58 -7.83 -35.40
C SER A 280 -2.51 -6.97 -34.57
N ASP A 281 -3.54 -6.45 -35.21
CA ASP A 281 -4.65 -5.79 -34.53
C ASP A 281 -5.34 -6.79 -33.57
N ILE A 282 -5.96 -6.28 -32.51
CA ILE A 282 -6.73 -7.05 -31.53
C ILE A 282 -8.21 -6.77 -31.76
N ASP A 283 -9.00 -7.79 -32.06
CA ASP A 283 -10.47 -7.70 -32.10
C ASP A 283 -11.13 -8.46 -30.94
N GLY A 284 -12.46 -8.46 -30.89
CA GLY A 284 -13.19 -9.15 -29.81
C GLY A 284 -13.05 -10.68 -29.78
N LEU A 285 -12.47 -11.33 -30.81
CA LEU A 285 -12.18 -12.77 -30.82
C LEU A 285 -10.78 -13.09 -30.26
N ASP A 286 -9.89 -12.11 -30.31
CA ASP A 286 -8.53 -12.16 -29.76
C ASP A 286 -8.53 -11.98 -28.23
N VAL A 287 -9.64 -11.50 -27.67
CA VAL A 287 -9.84 -11.49 -26.21
C VAL A 287 -10.33 -12.86 -25.75
N THR A 288 -9.53 -13.51 -24.90
CA THR A 288 -9.72 -14.91 -24.51
C THR A 288 -10.13 -15.08 -23.05
N GLY A 289 -10.70 -16.25 -22.71
CA GLY A 289 -11.13 -16.56 -21.35
C GLY A 289 -12.63 -16.35 -21.11
N THR A 290 -13.07 -16.55 -19.87
CA THR A 290 -14.48 -16.46 -19.46
C THR A 290 -14.64 -15.48 -18.30
N CYS A 291 -15.04 -14.26 -18.61
CA CYS A 291 -15.22 -13.18 -17.63
C CYS A 291 -16.69 -12.97 -17.32
N THR A 292 -17.30 -13.96 -16.67
CA THR A 292 -18.71 -13.91 -16.25
C THR A 292 -18.81 -13.51 -14.78
N GLY A 293 -19.79 -12.68 -14.44
CA GLY A 293 -20.11 -12.34 -13.05
C GLY A 293 -19.30 -11.19 -12.46
N ILE A 294 -18.57 -10.44 -13.30
CA ILE A 294 -17.94 -9.16 -12.96
C ILE A 294 -18.74 -8.09 -13.70
N GLU A 295 -19.28 -7.12 -12.98
CA GLU A 295 -20.03 -6.01 -13.58
C GLU A 295 -19.13 -5.18 -14.50
N GLY A 296 -19.65 -4.76 -15.66
CA GLY A 296 -18.89 -4.00 -16.67
C GLY A 296 -17.82 -4.80 -17.43
N VAL A 297 -17.67 -6.10 -17.18
CA VAL A 297 -16.68 -6.95 -17.85
C VAL A 297 -17.37 -8.07 -18.62
N ASP A 298 -17.04 -8.21 -19.89
CA ASP A 298 -17.46 -9.32 -20.74
C ASP A 298 -16.24 -10.02 -21.38
N SER A 299 -16.49 -10.93 -22.33
CA SER A 299 -15.42 -11.67 -23.02
C SER A 299 -14.61 -10.83 -24.02
N ARG A 300 -14.86 -9.52 -24.12
CA ARG A 300 -14.14 -8.55 -24.98
C ARG A 300 -13.54 -7.40 -24.15
N THR A 301 -13.65 -7.47 -22.83
CA THR A 301 -13.11 -6.49 -21.92
C THR A 301 -11.73 -6.93 -21.41
N ILE A 302 -10.70 -6.11 -21.62
CA ILE A 302 -9.36 -6.27 -21.04
C ILE A 302 -9.27 -5.40 -19.78
N GLY A 303 -8.86 -5.98 -18.66
CA GLY A 303 -8.91 -5.33 -17.34
C GLY A 303 -10.31 -5.34 -16.72
N ALA A 304 -10.47 -4.71 -15.55
CA ALA A 304 -11.74 -4.58 -14.86
C ALA A 304 -11.87 -3.21 -14.16
N PRO A 305 -13.10 -2.75 -13.81
CA PRO A 305 -13.31 -1.46 -13.14
C PRO A 305 -12.48 -1.26 -11.85
N GLU A 306 -12.35 -2.29 -11.02
CA GLU A 306 -11.56 -2.24 -9.77
C GLU A 306 -10.09 -2.64 -9.97
N HIS A 307 -9.78 -3.28 -11.10
CA HIS A 307 -8.48 -3.85 -11.40
C HIS A 307 -8.06 -3.50 -12.83
N PRO A 308 -7.76 -2.21 -13.09
CA PRO A 308 -7.27 -1.79 -14.40
C PRO A 308 -5.92 -2.44 -14.72
N VAL A 309 -5.62 -2.56 -16.02
CA VAL A 309 -4.34 -3.09 -16.51
C VAL A 309 -3.58 -2.04 -17.31
N LEU A 310 -2.25 -2.14 -17.28
CA LEU A 310 -1.34 -1.44 -18.18
C LEU A 310 -0.97 -2.37 -19.33
N VAL A 311 -1.47 -2.10 -20.53
CA VAL A 311 -1.06 -2.80 -21.75
C VAL A 311 0.08 -2.02 -22.40
N ILE A 312 1.25 -2.63 -22.47
CA ILE A 312 2.45 -2.09 -23.10
C ILE A 312 2.59 -2.73 -24.47
N VAL A 313 2.71 -1.90 -25.50
CA VAL A 313 3.08 -2.28 -26.86
C VAL A 313 4.53 -1.85 -27.08
N PRO A 314 5.50 -2.77 -26.99
CA PRO A 314 6.89 -2.46 -27.30
C PRO A 314 7.05 -2.04 -28.77
N SER A 315 8.07 -1.26 -29.05
CA SER A 315 8.38 -0.68 -30.36
C SER A 315 8.53 -1.75 -31.45
N GLY A 316 9.02 -2.93 -31.10
CA GLY A 316 9.12 -4.08 -32.02
C GLY A 316 7.77 -4.63 -32.51
N SER A 317 6.68 -4.35 -31.80
CA SER A 317 5.30 -4.71 -32.17
C SER A 317 4.64 -3.67 -33.08
N GLY A 318 5.29 -2.53 -33.34
CA GLY A 318 4.72 -1.44 -34.12
C GLY A 318 3.55 -0.75 -33.42
N CYS A 319 2.43 -0.58 -34.13
CA CYS A 319 1.19 0.00 -33.60
C CYS A 319 -0.03 -0.84 -34.02
N PRO A 320 -0.28 -1.97 -33.34
CA PRO A 320 -1.48 -2.75 -33.54
C PRO A 320 -2.70 -1.94 -33.13
N GLY A 321 -3.78 -2.02 -33.92
CA GLY A 321 -5.05 -1.40 -33.60
C GLY A 321 -5.86 -2.24 -32.61
N PHE A 322 -6.63 -1.61 -31.74
CA PHE A 322 -7.67 -2.29 -30.95
C PHE A 322 -9.04 -2.04 -31.56
N GLY A 323 -9.78 -3.11 -31.85
CA GLY A 323 -11.06 -3.10 -32.52
C GLY A 323 -12.15 -2.34 -31.75
N PRO A 324 -13.21 -1.87 -32.44
CA PRO A 324 -14.28 -1.08 -31.82
C PRO A 324 -15.16 -1.87 -30.85
N ASP A 325 -15.08 -3.20 -30.86
CA ASP A 325 -15.77 -4.10 -29.94
C ASP A 325 -14.93 -4.48 -28.71
N VAL A 326 -13.68 -4.00 -28.63
CA VAL A 326 -12.79 -4.21 -27.48
C VAL A 326 -12.97 -3.07 -26.48
N SER A 327 -13.15 -3.44 -25.22
CA SER A 327 -13.15 -2.50 -24.09
C SER A 327 -11.89 -2.69 -23.25
N ILE A 328 -11.25 -1.60 -22.81
CA ILE A 328 -10.04 -1.65 -21.98
C ILE A 328 -10.25 -0.80 -20.74
N TYR A 329 -10.12 -1.40 -19.56
CA TYR A 329 -9.99 -0.70 -18.29
C TYR A 329 -8.51 -0.56 -17.94
N GLY A 330 -8.00 0.68 -17.98
CA GLY A 330 -6.63 1.00 -17.58
C GLY A 330 -5.87 1.85 -18.61
N ILE A 331 -4.60 1.53 -18.83
CA ILE A 331 -3.71 2.33 -19.68
C ILE A 331 -3.19 1.50 -20.84
N LEU A 332 -3.25 2.07 -22.04
CA LEU A 332 -2.60 1.54 -23.22
C LEU A 332 -1.39 2.40 -23.57
N TYR A 333 -0.19 1.83 -23.60
CA TYR A 333 1.05 2.53 -23.87
C TYR A 333 1.72 1.99 -25.14
N TYR A 334 2.02 2.88 -26.08
CA TYR A 334 2.76 2.60 -27.30
C TYR A 334 4.17 3.19 -27.23
N GLU A 335 5.18 2.32 -27.25
CA GLU A 335 6.59 2.72 -27.22
C GLU A 335 7.07 3.27 -28.58
N THR A 336 6.45 2.86 -29.69
CA THR A 336 6.83 3.35 -31.02
C THR A 336 6.62 4.86 -31.16
N GLN A 337 7.58 5.53 -31.81
CA GLN A 337 7.52 6.97 -32.03
C GLN A 337 6.82 7.36 -33.34
N SER A 338 6.71 6.42 -34.30
CA SER A 338 6.30 6.72 -35.68
C SER A 338 5.13 5.88 -36.19
N ASP A 339 4.99 4.64 -35.75
CA ASP A 339 4.10 3.70 -36.46
C ASP A 339 2.63 4.07 -36.24
N CYS A 340 2.29 4.53 -35.03
CA CYS A 340 0.94 4.99 -34.71
C CYS A 340 0.51 6.22 -35.51
N ALA A 341 1.43 7.05 -35.98
CA ALA A 341 1.11 8.20 -36.82
C ALA A 341 0.56 7.80 -38.19
N THR A 342 0.92 6.61 -38.68
CA THR A 342 0.59 6.15 -40.04
C THR A 342 -0.46 5.04 -40.05
N ARG A 343 -0.35 4.05 -39.15
CA ARG A 343 -1.28 2.92 -39.07
C ARG A 343 -2.56 3.26 -38.30
N GLY A 344 -2.53 4.30 -37.47
CA GLY A 344 -3.56 4.49 -36.44
C GLY A 344 -3.40 3.48 -35.31
N TRP A 345 -4.33 3.48 -34.37
CA TRP A 345 -4.25 2.65 -33.15
C TRP A 345 -5.60 1.99 -32.79
N GLY A 346 -6.62 2.13 -33.66
CA GLY A 346 -7.91 1.44 -33.53
C GLY A 346 -9.09 2.31 -33.08
N GLY A 347 -10.17 1.64 -32.69
CA GLY A 347 -11.50 2.20 -32.37
C GLY A 347 -12.07 1.78 -31.01
N ALA A 348 -11.25 1.19 -30.14
CA ALA A 348 -11.69 0.63 -28.86
C ALA A 348 -12.33 1.65 -27.90
N ARG A 349 -13.10 1.11 -26.93
CA ARG A 349 -13.56 1.85 -25.75
C ARG A 349 -12.49 1.75 -24.67
N ILE A 350 -11.87 2.87 -24.31
CA ILE A 350 -10.80 2.92 -23.33
C ILE A 350 -11.23 3.73 -22.12
N GLN A 351 -11.27 3.06 -20.98
CA GLN A 351 -11.59 3.63 -19.70
C GLN A 351 -10.31 3.79 -18.86
N GLY A 352 -9.72 4.98 -18.95
CA GLY A 352 -8.40 5.31 -18.43
C GLY A 352 -7.65 6.21 -19.41
N ALA A 353 -6.48 5.78 -19.88
CA ALA A 353 -5.65 6.61 -20.77
C ALA A 353 -4.93 5.85 -21.87
N VAL A 354 -4.59 6.56 -22.94
CA VAL A 354 -3.69 6.10 -23.99
C VAL A 354 -2.47 6.99 -24.05
N ILE A 355 -1.31 6.37 -24.07
CA ILE A 355 -0.01 7.03 -24.00
C ILE A 355 0.80 6.66 -25.24
N TRP A 356 1.32 7.67 -25.94
CA TRP A 356 2.18 7.49 -27.11
C TRP A 356 3.54 8.16 -26.92
N GLU A 357 4.62 7.46 -27.25
CA GLU A 357 5.98 8.01 -27.27
C GLU A 357 6.29 8.89 -28.48
N GLY A 358 5.33 9.10 -29.40
CA GLY A 358 5.51 9.97 -30.54
C GLY A 358 4.21 10.57 -31.05
N ASN A 359 4.11 10.69 -32.38
CA ASN A 359 2.89 11.17 -33.01
C ASN A 359 1.86 10.04 -33.13
N ALA A 360 0.59 10.37 -33.00
CA ALA A 360 -0.51 9.43 -33.15
C ALA A 360 -1.44 9.85 -34.30
N GLY A 361 -1.91 8.87 -35.06
CA GLY A 361 -2.95 9.06 -36.06
C GLY A 361 -4.28 9.44 -35.43
N SER A 362 -5.26 9.79 -36.27
CA SER A 362 -6.62 10.06 -35.81
C SER A 362 -7.23 8.82 -35.14
N PRO A 363 -7.87 8.97 -33.96
CA PRO A 363 -8.80 7.97 -33.44
C PRO A 363 -9.82 7.54 -34.51
N ALA A 364 -10.09 6.22 -34.62
CA ALA A 364 -11.08 5.73 -35.56
C ALA A 364 -12.49 6.16 -35.15
N THR A 365 -13.42 6.20 -36.12
CA THR A 365 -14.84 6.46 -35.84
C THR A 365 -15.38 5.46 -34.83
N GLY A 366 -16.10 5.95 -33.82
CA GLY A 366 -16.67 5.13 -32.76
C GLY A 366 -15.75 4.90 -31.56
N SER A 367 -14.49 5.39 -31.59
CA SER A 367 -13.63 5.30 -30.40
C SER A 367 -14.25 6.08 -29.24
N GLN A 368 -14.22 5.49 -28.06
CA GLN A 368 -14.69 6.11 -26.83
C GLN A 368 -13.56 6.17 -25.81
N PHE A 369 -13.37 7.33 -25.21
CA PHE A 369 -12.40 7.54 -24.14
C PHE A 369 -13.12 7.99 -22.89
N ILE A 370 -12.88 7.32 -21.78
CA ILE A 370 -13.56 7.58 -20.52
C ILE A 370 -12.51 7.83 -19.46
N ALA A 371 -12.36 9.09 -19.09
CA ALA A 371 -11.44 9.51 -18.04
C ALA A 371 -11.85 8.82 -16.74
N SER A 372 -10.93 8.14 -16.06
CA SER A 372 -11.24 7.36 -14.85
C SER A 372 -10.38 7.77 -13.68
N ASP A 373 -10.95 7.69 -12.49
CA ASP A 373 -10.28 7.93 -11.22
C ASP A 373 -10.16 6.64 -10.42
N PHE A 374 -8.99 6.00 -10.48
CA PHE A 374 -8.65 4.83 -9.68
C PHE A 374 -8.00 5.23 -8.33
N GLY A 375 -8.24 6.46 -7.86
CA GLY A 375 -7.67 7.02 -6.66
C GLY A 375 -6.32 7.72 -6.90
N SER A 376 -5.59 7.96 -5.82
CA SER A 376 -4.33 8.71 -5.84
C SER A 376 -3.17 7.98 -5.19
N GLY A 377 -1.95 8.29 -5.63
CA GLY A 377 -0.71 7.79 -5.05
C GLY A 377 -0.70 6.29 -4.83
N SER A 378 -0.59 5.85 -3.57
CA SER A 378 -0.61 4.42 -3.24
C SER A 378 -1.93 3.71 -3.59
N ALA A 379 -3.09 4.37 -3.55
CA ALA A 379 -4.36 3.75 -3.96
C ALA A 379 -4.34 3.42 -5.45
N LEU A 380 -3.81 4.33 -6.27
CA LEU A 380 -3.63 4.12 -7.69
C LEU A 380 -2.69 2.94 -8.00
N ASN A 381 -1.57 2.83 -7.28
CA ASN A 381 -0.67 1.68 -7.39
C ASN A 381 -1.34 0.34 -7.07
N ARG A 382 -2.27 0.33 -6.11
CA ARG A 382 -3.03 -0.87 -5.74
C ARG A 382 -4.07 -1.26 -6.78
N ALA A 383 -4.75 -0.29 -7.38
CA ALA A 383 -5.72 -0.56 -8.45
C ALA A 383 -5.06 -1.34 -9.60
N TYR A 384 -3.87 -0.91 -10.03
CA TYR A 384 -3.08 -1.62 -11.05
C TYR A 384 -2.39 -2.89 -10.53
N GLN A 385 -2.46 -3.16 -9.22
CA GLN A 385 -1.80 -4.28 -8.56
C GLN A 385 -0.28 -4.33 -8.82
N VAL A 386 0.34 -3.17 -9.04
CA VAL A 386 1.79 -3.04 -9.28
C VAL A 386 2.45 -2.46 -8.05
N ILE A 387 2.87 -3.32 -7.14
CA ILE A 387 3.62 -2.94 -5.95
C ILE A 387 5.04 -3.51 -6.05
N THR A 388 6.05 -2.64 -5.91
CA THR A 388 7.46 -3.03 -5.93
C THR A 388 8.11 -2.92 -4.57
N ARG A 389 7.54 -2.10 -3.68
CA ARG A 389 8.08 -1.86 -2.35
C ARG A 389 7.02 -1.30 -1.41
N ALA A 390 7.13 -1.66 -0.14
CA ALA A 390 6.48 -0.96 0.95
C ALA A 390 7.53 -0.34 1.88
N THR A 391 7.41 0.96 2.14
CA THR A 391 8.30 1.69 3.04
C THR A 391 7.53 2.23 4.22
N ARG A 392 8.04 1.97 5.43
CA ARG A 392 7.51 2.56 6.66
C ARG A 392 7.58 4.10 6.58
N ILE A 393 6.48 4.76 6.94
CA ILE A 393 6.40 6.21 7.06
C ILE A 393 7.02 6.60 8.41
N PRO A 394 8.11 7.39 8.44
CA PRO A 394 8.72 7.83 9.69
C PRO A 394 7.76 8.68 10.52
N GLY A 395 7.75 8.50 11.85
CA GLY A 395 7.02 9.37 12.78
C GLY A 395 5.62 8.90 13.22
N THR A 396 5.20 7.68 12.91
CA THR A 396 3.99 7.08 13.51
C THR A 396 4.30 6.61 14.94
N TRP A 397 3.74 7.31 15.93
CA TRP A 397 4.07 7.19 17.34
C TRP A 397 3.63 5.85 17.95
N ARG A 398 4.50 5.22 18.74
CA ARG A 398 4.15 4.09 19.62
C ARG A 398 3.24 4.59 20.74
N ASN A 399 1.93 4.37 20.64
CA ASN A 399 1.03 4.55 21.77
C ASN A 399 0.97 3.25 22.56
N TRP A 400 1.54 3.28 23.75
CA TRP A 400 1.40 2.24 24.76
C TRP A 400 0.09 2.53 25.51
N HIS A 401 -0.93 1.68 25.35
CA HIS A 401 -2.13 1.70 26.18
C HIS A 401 -2.16 0.47 27.08
#